data_AF-A0A967LTX9-F1
#
_entry.id   AF-A0A967LTX9-F1
#
_cell.length_a   1.000
_cell.length_b   1.000
_cell.length_c   1.000
_cell.angle_alpha   90.00
_cell.angle_beta   90.00
_cell.angle_gamma   90.00
#
_symmetry.space_group_name_H-M   'P 1'
#
loop_
_entity.id
_entity.type
_entity.pdbx_description
1 polymer ?
#
loop_
_entity_poly.entity_id
_entity_poly.type
_entity_poly.pdbx_seq_one_letter_code
_entity_poly.pdbx_strand_id
1 'polypeptide(L)'
;MRTRGRGSGPARVALVGIIVMVAGCAGTETAAPEPESAVYRVPVTGTIELGLAPFIERSLAEAAAAGAAAVVLDIETPGGRV
;
A
#
# COMPACT_ATOMS: atom_id res chain seq x y z
N MET A 1 -54.51 -39.85 5.89
CA MET A 1 -53.56 -39.04 6.68
C MET A 1 -52.26 -38.96 5.89
N ARG A 2 -51.81 -37.72 5.54
CA ARG A 2 -50.45 -37.32 5.07
C ARG A 2 -49.96 -37.89 3.72
N THR A 3 -49.40 -37.15 2.77
CA THR A 3 -49.13 -35.72 2.51
C THR A 3 -48.83 -35.63 1.01
N ARG A 4 -49.58 -34.79 0.27
CA ARG A 4 -49.36 -34.55 -1.16
C ARG A 4 -48.13 -33.65 -1.33
N GLY A 5 -47.18 -34.10 -2.15
CA GLY A 5 -45.93 -33.39 -2.46
C GLY A 5 -46.17 -31.94 -2.85
N ARG A 6 -45.62 -31.03 -2.04
CA ARG A 6 -45.63 -29.59 -2.30
C ARG A 6 -44.43 -29.30 -3.21
N GLY A 7 -44.67 -29.24 -4.52
CA GLY A 7 -43.69 -28.77 -5.49
C GLY A 7 -43.14 -27.41 -5.09
N SER A 8 -41.82 -27.31 -4.98
CA SER A 8 -41.11 -26.04 -4.93
C SER A 8 -41.30 -25.34 -6.28
N GLY A 9 -42.26 -24.41 -6.36
CA GLY A 9 -42.50 -23.64 -7.58
C GLY A 9 -41.25 -22.88 -8.03
N PRO A 10 -41.07 -22.65 -9.35
CA PRO A 10 -39.87 -22.01 -9.91
C PRO A 10 -39.62 -20.63 -9.32
N ALA A 11 -40.67 -19.93 -8.89
CA ALA A 11 -40.60 -18.63 -8.22
C ALA A 11 -39.88 -18.68 -6.87
N ARG A 12 -39.97 -19.78 -6.11
CA ARG A 12 -39.29 -19.91 -4.80
C ARG A 12 -37.82 -20.25 -4.97
N VAL A 13 -37.49 -21.07 -5.97
CA VAL A 13 -36.09 -21.40 -6.31
C VAL A 13 -35.39 -20.17 -6.90
N ALA A 14 -36.09 -19.40 -7.75
CA ALA A 14 -35.61 -18.13 -8.27
C ALA A 14 -35.35 -17.10 -7.16
N LEU A 15 -36.26 -16.97 -6.19
CA LEU A 15 -36.10 -16.03 -5.08
C LEU A 15 -34.89 -16.36 -4.19
N VAL A 16 -34.70 -17.65 -3.85
CA VAL A 16 -33.55 -18.09 -3.05
C VAL A 16 -32.25 -17.89 -3.83
N GLY A 17 -32.24 -18.19 -5.13
CA GLY A 17 -31.08 -17.95 -6.00
C GLY A 17 -30.70 -16.48 -6.08
N ILE A 18 -31.69 -15.58 -6.16
CA ILE A 18 -31.46 -14.12 -6.19
C ILE A 18 -30.89 -13.63 -4.84
N ILE A 19 -31.40 -14.13 -3.71
CA ILE A 19 -30.89 -13.75 -2.38
C ILE A 19 -29.43 -14.21 -2.19
N VAL A 20 -29.08 -15.40 -2.65
CA VAL A 20 -27.70 -15.92 -2.60
C VAL A 20 -26.76 -15.12 -3.51
N MET A 21 -27.24 -14.71 -4.70
CA MET A 21 -26.46 -13.89 -5.63
C MET A 21 -26.18 -12.48 -5.08
N VAL A 22 -27.17 -11.87 -4.42
CA VAL A 22 -27.03 -10.52 -3.83
C VAL A 22 -26.13 -10.54 -2.59
N ALA A 23 -26.18 -11.60 -1.78
CA ALA A 23 -25.29 -11.77 -0.63
C ALA A 23 -23.82 -11.99 -1.03
N GLY A 24 -23.56 -12.60 -2.20
CA GLY A 24 -22.21 -12.83 -2.71
C GLY A 24 -21.48 -11.58 -3.21
N CYS A 25 -22.21 -10.50 -3.55
CA CYS A 25 -21.63 -9.29 -4.13
C CYS A 25 -21.18 -8.23 -3.09
N ALA A 26 -21.47 -8.42 -1.80
CA ALA A 26 -21.17 -7.44 -0.76
C ALA A 26 -19.77 -7.56 -0.15
N GLY A 27 -18.93 -8.47 -0.65
CA GLY A 27 -17.66 -8.87 -0.02
C GLY A 27 -16.39 -8.34 -0.70
N THR A 28 -16.41 -7.24 -1.44
CA THR A 28 -15.15 -6.59 -1.82
C THR A 28 -14.60 -5.85 -0.61
N GLU A 29 -13.90 -6.60 0.24
CA GLU A 29 -13.03 -6.03 1.25
C GLU A 29 -11.94 -5.26 0.48
N THR A 30 -12.13 -3.95 0.36
CA THR A 30 -11.06 -3.03 -0.03
C THR A 30 -10.02 -3.18 1.07
N ALA A 31 -9.02 -4.02 0.81
CA ALA A 31 -7.79 -4.02 1.56
C ALA A 31 -7.22 -2.61 1.37
N ALA A 32 -7.33 -1.78 2.41
CA ALA A 32 -6.67 -0.49 2.44
C ALA A 32 -5.18 -0.76 2.18
N PRO A 33 -4.52 -0.02 1.27
CA PRO A 33 -3.10 -0.18 1.07
C PRO A 33 -2.42 0.09 2.41
N GLU A 34 -1.79 -0.93 2.98
CA GLU A 34 -0.90 -0.80 4.13
C GLU A 34 0.10 0.31 3.80
N PRO A 35 0.40 1.25 4.72
CA PRO A 35 1.32 2.33 4.45
C PRO A 35 2.72 1.75 4.22
N GLU A 36 3.06 1.53 2.95
CA GLU A 36 4.37 1.08 2.52
C GLU A 36 5.38 2.12 3.02
N SER A 37 6.18 1.73 4.02
CA SER A 37 7.04 2.69 4.69
C SER A 37 8.15 3.12 3.73
N ALA A 38 8.12 4.40 3.33
CA ALA A 38 9.00 4.91 2.29
C ALA A 38 10.48 4.85 2.71
N VAL A 39 11.35 4.42 1.80
CA VAL A 39 12.81 4.45 1.98
C VAL A 39 13.39 5.51 1.04
N TYR A 40 14.00 6.54 1.61
CA TYR A 40 14.61 7.63 0.85
C TYR A 40 16.05 7.28 0.48
N ARG A 41 16.42 7.45 -0.79
CA ARG A 41 17.77 7.18 -1.29
C ARG A 41 18.43 8.49 -1.69
N VAL A 42 19.55 8.82 -1.05
CA VAL A 42 20.28 10.08 -1.26
C VAL A 42 21.64 9.77 -1.88
N PRO A 43 21.85 10.04 -3.18
CA PRO A 43 23.13 9.79 -3.84
C PRO A 43 24.16 10.85 -3.45
N VAL A 44 25.36 10.41 -3.10
CA VAL A 44 26.54 11.24 -2.83
C VAL A 44 27.62 10.82 -3.81
N THR A 45 27.77 11.58 -4.89
CA THR A 45 28.70 11.24 -5.98
C THR A 45 29.71 12.35 -6.23
N GLY A 46 30.92 11.99 -6.67
CA GLY A 46 31.97 12.97 -6.99
C GLY A 46 32.64 13.58 -5.76
N THR A 47 33.42 14.64 -5.96
CA THR A 47 34.23 15.25 -4.89
C THR A 47 33.37 15.95 -3.83
N ILE A 48 33.71 15.77 -2.55
CA ILE A 48 32.99 16.42 -1.44
C ILE A 48 33.34 17.91 -1.34
N GLU A 49 32.31 18.76 -1.45
CA GLU A 49 32.38 20.22 -1.35
C GLU A 49 31.49 20.78 -0.23
N LEU A 50 31.63 22.08 0.08
CA LEU A 50 30.91 22.75 1.18
C LEU A 50 29.37 22.65 1.06
N GLY A 51 28.85 22.54 -0.16
CA GLY A 51 27.41 22.45 -0.42
C GLY A 51 26.78 21.10 -0.09
N LEU A 52 27.59 20.06 0.17
CA LEU A 52 27.06 18.73 0.44
C LEU A 52 26.37 18.64 1.80
N ALA A 53 26.94 19.27 2.84
CA ALA A 53 26.36 19.25 4.19
C ALA A 53 24.93 19.82 4.24
N PRO A 54 24.65 21.04 3.74
CA PRO A 54 23.28 21.57 3.73
C PRO A 54 22.33 20.77 2.82
N PHE A 55 22.85 20.12 1.77
CA PHE A 55 22.06 19.19 0.95
C PHE A 55 21.62 17.96 1.75
N ILE A 56 22.55 17.30 2.44
CA ILE A 56 22.26 16.12 3.28
C ILE A 56 21.25 16.49 4.38
N GLU A 57 21.46 17.61 5.08
CA GLU A 57 20.55 18.09 6.13
C GLU A 57 19.12 18.28 5.60
N ARG A 58 18.99 18.92 4.43
CA ARG A 58 17.70 19.11 3.79
C ARG A 58 17.04 17.78 3.40
N SER A 59 17.79 16.86 2.78
CA SER A 59 17.24 15.55 2.40
C SER A 59 16.79 14.73 3.61
N LEU A 60 17.50 14.81 4.72
CA LEU A 60 17.09 14.17 5.98
C LEU A 60 15.82 14.79 6.55
N ALA A 61 15.71 16.13 6.53
CA ALA A 61 14.51 16.82 6.98
C ALA A 61 13.28 16.47 6.13
N GLU A 62 13.44 16.38 4.80
CA GLU A 62 12.38 15.98 3.87
C GLU A 62 11.94 14.53 4.13
N ALA A 63 12.88 13.60 4.31
CA ALA A 63 12.57 12.21 4.63
C ALA A 63 11.85 12.05 5.99
N ALA A 64 12.27 12.81 7.01
CA ALA A 64 11.62 12.82 8.32
C ALA A 64 10.19 13.38 8.23
N ALA A 65 9.98 14.49 7.51
CA ALA A 65 8.66 15.08 7.30
C ALA A 65 7.72 14.14 6.53
N ALA A 66 8.27 13.30 5.63
CA ALA A 66 7.53 12.29 4.88
C ALA A 66 7.26 10.99 5.68
N GLY A 67 7.77 10.87 6.92
CA GLY A 67 7.61 9.66 7.72
C GLY A 67 8.35 8.45 7.16
N ALA A 68 9.49 8.67 6.49
CA ALA A 68 10.30 7.59 5.94
C ALA A 68 10.75 6.60 7.03
N ALA A 69 10.74 5.32 6.72
CA ALA A 69 11.27 4.29 7.62
C ALA A 69 12.80 4.34 7.70
N ALA A 70 13.46 4.75 6.61
CA ALA A 70 14.90 4.82 6.52
C ALA A 70 15.37 5.82 5.46
N VAL A 71 16.59 6.31 5.64
CA VAL A 71 17.36 7.04 4.62
C VAL A 71 18.62 6.24 4.32
N VAL A 72 18.86 5.95 3.05
CA VAL A 72 20.06 5.26 2.57
C VAL A 72 20.89 6.26 1.79
N LEU A 73 22.10 6.52 2.29
CA LEU A 73 23.12 7.30 1.61
C LEU A 73 23.90 6.37 0.68
N ASP A 74 23.79 6.63 -0.62
CA ASP A 74 24.50 5.87 -1.65
C ASP A 74 25.77 6.66 -2.01
N ILE A 75 26.93 6.22 -1.51
CA ILE A 75 28.16 7.01 -1.48
C ILE A 75 29.17 6.47 -2.49
N GLU A 76 29.40 7.25 -3.55
CA GLU A 76 30.36 7.00 -4.62
C GLU A 76 31.27 8.23 -4.79
N THR A 77 32.20 8.41 -3.85
CA THR A 77 33.06 9.60 -3.79
C THR A 77 34.55 9.25 -3.66
N PRO A 78 35.45 9.96 -4.36
CA PRO A 78 36.89 9.90 -4.10
C PRO A 78 37.30 10.61 -2.80
N GLY A 79 36.37 11.27 -2.10
CA GLY A 79 36.62 12.12 -0.93
C GLY A 79 36.57 13.62 -1.27
N GLY A 80 37.16 14.46 -0.41
CA GLY A 80 37.15 15.91 -0.62
C GLY A 80 37.63 16.69 0.59
N ARG A 81 37.06 17.87 0.81
CA ARG A 81 37.43 18.74 1.94
C ARG A 81 37.05 18.11 3.29
N VAL A 82 37.91 18.33 4.30
CA VAL A 82 37.70 17.99 5.71
C VAL A 82 37.58 19.23 6.57
#